data_AF-A0A3P1WK19-F1
#
_entry.id   AF-A0A3P1WK19-F1
#
_cell.length_a   1.000
_cell.length_b   1.000
_cell.length_c   1.000
_cell.angle_alpha   90.00
_cell.angle_beta   90.00
_cell.angle_gamma   90.00
#
_symmetry.space_group_name_H-M   'P 1'
#
loop_
_entity.id
_entity.type
_entity.pdbx_description
1 polymer ?
#
loop_
_entity_poly.entity_id
_entity_poly.type
_entity_poly.pdbx_seq_one_letter_code
_entity_poly.pdbx_strand_id
1 'polypeptide(L)'
;MDEREVTTRKSFPTQPHPHGTLFALGLNYADHASELEFKPPEEPLVFLKAPNTLTGDNQTSVRPNNIEYMHYEAELVVVIGKQARNVSEADAMDYVAGY
;
A
#
# COMPACT_ATOMS: atom_id res chain seq x y z
N MET A 1 -6.08 20.51 -27.25
CA MET A 1 -6.59 19.78 -26.08
C MET A 1 -5.73 20.21 -24.91
N ASP A 2 -6.34 20.84 -23.92
CA ASP A 2 -5.66 21.45 -22.78
C ASP A 2 -5.41 20.37 -21.72
N GLU A 3 -4.14 20.10 -21.41
CA GLU A 3 -3.70 19.08 -20.44
C GLU A 3 -3.93 19.51 -18.97
N ARG A 4 -4.67 20.61 -18.73
CA ARG A 4 -4.84 21.22 -17.40
C ARG A 4 -6.15 20.92 -16.69
N GLU A 5 -7.07 20.19 -17.31
CA GLU A 5 -8.27 19.71 -16.60
C GLU A 5 -8.05 18.29 -16.06
N VAL A 6 -7.30 18.20 -14.97
CA VAL A 6 -7.45 17.06 -14.05
C VAL A 6 -8.80 17.27 -13.37
N THR A 7 -9.83 16.61 -13.89
CA THR A 7 -11.15 16.60 -13.28
C THR A 7 -10.97 16.14 -11.84
N THR A 8 -11.23 17.02 -10.85
CA THR A 8 -11.25 16.66 -9.43
C THR A 8 -12.45 15.74 -9.16
N ARG A 9 -12.35 14.49 -9.64
CA ARG A 9 -13.22 13.39 -9.24
C ARG A 9 -13.00 13.19 -7.75
N LYS A 10 -14.08 13.30 -6.97
CA LYS A 10 -14.24 12.92 -5.55
C LYS A 10 -12.95 12.94 -4.75
N SER A 11 -12.80 13.90 -3.82
CA SER A 11 -11.73 13.85 -2.83
C SER A 11 -11.73 12.50 -2.13
N PHE A 12 -10.83 11.61 -2.53
CA PHE A 12 -10.50 10.46 -1.71
C PHE A 12 -9.82 11.03 -0.47
N PRO A 13 -10.20 10.61 0.74
CA PRO A 13 -9.42 10.98 1.91
C PRO A 13 -7.97 10.55 1.62
N THR A 14 -7.04 11.50 1.66
CA THR A 14 -5.60 11.30 1.37
C THR A 14 -4.91 10.38 2.39
N GLN A 15 -5.69 9.82 3.31
CA GLN A 15 -5.28 8.95 4.40
C GLN A 15 -6.31 7.83 4.49
N PRO A 16 -5.88 6.55 4.60
CA PRO A 16 -6.75 5.47 5.01
C PRO A 16 -7.46 5.82 6.32
N HIS A 17 -8.64 5.23 6.55
CA HIS A 17 -9.34 5.40 7.81
C HIS A 17 -8.38 5.12 8.99
N PRO A 18 -8.32 5.95 10.04
CA PRO A 18 -7.31 5.83 11.12
C PRO A 18 -7.41 4.52 11.93
N HIS A 19 -8.39 3.69 11.65
CA HIS A 19 -8.63 2.37 12.26
C HIS A 19 -8.60 1.22 11.24
N GLY A 20 -8.15 1.47 10.02
CA GLY A 20 -7.98 0.41 9.01
C GLY A 20 -6.84 -0.54 9.41
N THR A 21 -6.99 -1.82 9.06
CA THR A 21 -5.90 -2.80 9.13
C THR A 21 -5.05 -2.66 7.87
N LEU A 22 -3.75 -2.45 8.02
CA LEU A 22 -2.82 -2.36 6.89
C LEU A 22 -2.12 -3.71 6.71
N PHE A 23 -2.31 -4.30 5.53
CA PHE A 23 -1.56 -5.46 5.07
C PHE A 23 -0.55 -4.99 4.03
N ALA A 24 0.72 -5.33 4.22
CA ALA A 24 1.79 -5.08 3.27
C ALA A 24 2.26 -6.41 2.66
N LEU A 25 2.59 -6.38 1.37
CA LEU A 25 2.96 -7.57 0.60
C LEU A 25 4.45 -7.49 0.24
N GLY A 26 5.26 -8.36 0.83
CA GLY A 26 6.68 -8.45 0.52
C GLY A 26 6.95 -9.22 -0.77
N LEU A 27 8.04 -8.87 -1.46
CA LEU A 27 8.57 -9.58 -2.64
C LEU A 27 7.57 -9.69 -3.81
N ASN A 28 6.67 -8.71 -3.96
CA ASN A 28 5.58 -8.73 -4.94
C ASN A 28 5.94 -8.07 -6.29
N TYR A 29 7.19 -7.66 -6.48
CA TYR A 29 7.74 -7.19 -7.76
C TYR A 29 8.89 -8.11 -8.17
N ALA A 30 8.77 -8.74 -9.34
CA ALA A 30 9.73 -9.76 -9.80
C ALA A 30 11.17 -9.23 -9.87
N ASP A 31 11.34 -7.99 -10.34
CA ASP A 31 12.65 -7.33 -10.43
C ASP A 31 13.27 -7.16 -9.04
N HIS A 32 12.48 -6.75 -8.04
CA HIS A 32 12.94 -6.57 -6.66
C HIS A 32 13.22 -7.90 -5.94
N ALA A 33 12.47 -8.97 -6.25
CA ALA A 33 12.73 -10.30 -5.71
C ALA A 33 14.08 -10.87 -6.19
N SER A 34 14.51 -10.50 -7.40
CA SER A 34 15.77 -10.95 -7.98
C SER A 34 17.01 -10.27 -7.36
N GLU A 35 16.86 -9.06 -6.79
CA GLU A 35 17.95 -8.30 -6.15
C GLU A 35 18.40 -8.91 -4.82
N LEU A 36 17.55 -9.69 -4.17
CA LEU A 36 17.77 -10.22 -2.82
C LEU A 36 18.16 -11.71 -2.80
N GLU A 37 18.44 -12.32 -3.96
CA GLU A 37 18.74 -13.77 -4.10
C GLU A 37 17.65 -14.71 -3.53
N PHE A 38 16.43 -14.20 -3.30
CA PHE A 38 15.32 -15.02 -2.80
C PHE A 38 14.56 -15.67 -3.96
N LYS A 39 14.12 -16.92 -3.74
CA LYS A 39 13.08 -17.50 -4.60
C LYS A 39 11.78 -16.73 -4.34
N PRO A 40 11.07 -16.28 -5.39
CA PRO A 40 9.74 -15.69 -5.23
C PRO A 40 8.85 -16.66 -4.43
N PRO A 41 8.11 -16.16 -3.43
CA PRO A 41 7.28 -17.03 -2.64
C PRO A 41 6.09 -17.54 -3.48
N GLU A 42 5.69 -18.80 -3.29
CA GLU A 42 4.54 -19.40 -4.00
C GLU A 42 3.20 -18.82 -3.52
N GLU A 43 3.18 -18.31 -2.28
CA GLU A 43 2.07 -17.57 -1.68
C GLU A 43 2.52 -16.16 -1.28
N PRO A 44 1.62 -15.15 -1.26
CA PRO A 44 1.99 -13.80 -0.87
C PRO A 44 2.58 -13.74 0.54
N LEU A 45 3.76 -13.11 0.69
CA LEU A 45 4.31 -12.79 1.99
C LEU A 45 3.58 -11.57 2.55
N VAL A 46 2.75 -11.78 3.57
CA VAL A 46 1.94 -10.71 4.17
C VAL A 46 2.42 -10.37 5.57
N PHE A 47 2.57 -9.08 5.86
CA PHE A 47 2.81 -8.56 7.22
C PHE A 47 1.90 -7.37 7.53
N LEU A 48 1.76 -7.07 8.82
CA LEU A 48 0.90 -5.99 9.31
C LEU A 48 1.71 -4.73 9.57
N LYS A 49 1.14 -3.58 9.22
CA LYS A 49 1.56 -2.27 9.74
C LYS A 49 0.51 -1.72 10.69
N ALA A 50 0.94 -1.19 11.83
CA ALA A 50 0.04 -0.59 12.78
C ALA A 50 -0.48 0.78 12.26
N PRO A 51 -1.70 1.21 12.61
CA PRO A 51 -2.26 2.47 12.11
C PRO A 51 -1.41 3.72 12.42
N ASN A 52 -0.67 3.71 13.53
CA ASN A 52 0.24 4.79 13.92
C ASN A 52 1.51 4.90 13.05
N THR A 53 1.65 4.05 12.03
CA THR A 53 2.77 4.12 11.06
C THR A 53 2.45 4.97 9.83
N LEU A 54 1.19 5.39 9.66
CA LEU A 54 0.79 6.30 8.59
C LEU A 54 1.33 7.71 8.84
N THR A 55 1.77 8.35 7.76
CA THR A 55 2.25 9.74 7.76
C THR A 55 1.56 10.47 6.60
N GLY A 56 1.25 11.76 6.80
CA GLY A 56 0.57 12.57 5.80
C GLY A 56 1.42 12.87 4.57
N ASP A 57 0.75 13.23 3.47
CA ASP A 57 1.44 13.85 2.33
C ASP A 57 2.19 15.11 2.78
N ASN A 58 3.41 15.30 2.23
CA ASN A 58 4.33 16.37 2.60
C ASN A 58 4.67 16.46 4.11
N GLN A 59 4.49 15.37 4.87
CA GLN A 59 4.90 15.30 6.28
C GLN A 59 6.27 14.63 6.45
N THR A 60 6.86 14.80 7.62
CA THR A 60 8.18 14.25 7.94
C THR A 60 8.08 12.80 8.44
N SER A 61 8.82 11.89 7.81
CA SER A 61 9.05 10.54 8.35
C SER A 61 10.22 10.57 9.33
N VAL A 62 10.04 9.99 10.52
CA VAL A 62 11.04 9.99 11.59
C VAL A 62 11.85 8.70 11.55
N ARG A 63 13.18 8.82 11.39
CA ARG A 63 14.10 7.71 11.57
C ARG A 63 14.23 7.38 13.07
N PRO A 64 14.03 6.12 13.50
CA PRO A 64 14.24 5.74 14.88
C PRO A 64 15.69 5.91 15.34
N ASN A 65 15.90 6.13 16.63
CA ASN A 65 17.24 6.21 17.23
C ASN A 65 18.02 4.91 17.01
N ASN A 66 19.35 5.00 16.90
CA ASN A 66 20.26 3.86 16.78
C ASN A 66 20.03 2.97 15.54
N ILE A 67 19.36 3.47 14.51
CA ILE A 67 19.29 2.82 13.20
C ILE A 67 20.49 3.26 12.38
N GLU A 68 21.13 2.34 11.66
CA GLU A 68 22.25 2.61 10.72
C GLU A 68 21.73 2.75 9.27
N TYR A 69 20.74 1.94 8.89
CA TYR A 69 20.12 1.96 7.55
C TYR A 69 18.61 2.07 7.65
N MET A 70 18.03 3.05 6.97
CA MET A 70 16.59 3.23 6.80
C MET A 70 16.35 3.30 5.31
N HIS A 71 15.64 2.29 4.77
CA HIS A 71 15.35 2.19 3.34
C HIS A 71 13.96 2.76 3.04
N TYR A 72 13.80 3.23 1.81
CA TYR A 72 12.51 3.62 1.26
C TYR A 72 11.98 2.50 0.37
N GLU A 73 10.68 2.29 0.41
CA GLU A 73 9.96 1.39 -0.49
C GLU A 73 8.77 2.18 -1.04
N ALA A 74 8.69 2.26 -2.37
CA ALA A 74 7.56 2.87 -3.06
C ALA A 74 6.60 1.75 -3.45
N GLU A 75 5.44 1.71 -2.80
CA GLU A 75 4.43 0.67 -2.98
C GLU A 75 3.10 1.27 -3.45
N LEU A 76 2.35 0.49 -4.24
CA LEU A 76 0.96 0.82 -4.57
C LEU A 76 0.05 0.43 -3.40
N VAL A 77 -0.78 1.37 -2.95
CA VAL A 77 -1.83 1.10 -1.95
C VAL A 77 -3.12 0.72 -2.67
N VAL A 78 -3.84 -0.27 -2.13
CA VAL A 78 -5.20 -0.61 -2.55
C VAL A 78 -6.14 -0.38 -1.37
N VAL A 79 -7.09 0.54 -1.53
CA VAL A 79 -8.06 0.87 -0.48
C VAL A 79 -9.28 -0.02 -0.62
N ILE A 80 -9.56 -0.83 0.41
CA ILE A 80 -10.74 -1.69 0.45
C ILE A 80 -11.95 -0.88 0.97
N GLY A 81 -13.01 -0.80 0.16
CA GLY A 81 -14.16 0.07 0.41
C GLY A 81 -15.30 -0.56 1.21
N LYS A 82 -15.35 -1.89 1.29
CA LYS A 82 -16.40 -2.64 1.97
C LYS A 82 -15.86 -3.94 2.56
N GLN A 83 -16.51 -4.47 3.58
CA GLN A 83 -16.07 -5.69 4.26
C GLN A 83 -15.96 -6.86 3.28
N ALA A 84 -14.77 -7.45 3.19
CA ALA A 84 -14.47 -8.63 2.37
C ALA A 84 -14.30 -9.87 3.26
N ARG A 85 -14.89 -11.00 2.86
CA ARG A 85 -14.70 -12.30 3.51
C ARG A 85 -14.86 -13.41 2.49
N ASN A 86 -13.84 -14.26 2.32
CA ASN A 86 -13.84 -15.38 1.36
C ASN A 86 -14.28 -14.95 -0.05
N VAL A 87 -13.80 -13.80 -0.52
CA VAL A 87 -14.14 -13.24 -1.83
C VAL A 87 -13.39 -14.01 -2.92
N SER A 88 -14.07 -14.31 -4.02
CA SER A 88 -13.44 -14.96 -5.18
C SER A 88 -12.51 -13.97 -5.90
N GLU A 89 -11.52 -14.47 -6.65
CA GLU A 89 -10.66 -13.62 -7.46
C GLU A 89 -11.47 -12.79 -8.48
N ALA A 90 -12.49 -13.39 -9.10
CA ALA A 90 -13.33 -12.74 -10.09
C ALA A 90 -14.13 -11.55 -9.52
N ASP A 91 -14.50 -11.61 -8.23
CA ASP A 91 -15.29 -10.57 -7.57
C ASP A 91 -14.40 -9.56 -6.81
N ALA A 92 -13.08 -9.78 -6.74
CA ALA A 92 -12.18 -9.02 -5.87
C ALA A 92 -12.21 -7.51 -6.15
N MET A 93 -12.26 -7.12 -7.42
CA MET A 93 -12.24 -5.72 -7.84
C MET A 93 -13.48 -4.93 -7.40
N ASP A 94 -14.61 -5.60 -7.14
CA ASP A 94 -15.82 -4.94 -6.64
C ASP A 94 -15.67 -4.41 -5.20
N TYR A 95 -14.63 -4.83 -4.48
CA TYR A 95 -14.33 -4.42 -3.11
C TYR A 95 -13.32 -3.28 -3.03
N VAL A 96 -12.67 -2.93 -4.15
CA VAL A 96 -11.68 -1.85 -4.21
C VAL A 96 -12.40 -0.50 -4.32
N ALA A 97 -12.13 0.41 -3.37
CA ALA A 97 -12.60 1.79 -3.42
C ALA A 97 -11.70 2.69 -4.27
N GLY A 98 -10.39 2.39 -4.30
CA GLY A 98 -9.39 3.19 -5.01
C GLY A 98 -7.97 2.75 -4.70
N TYR A 99 -7.02 3.56 -5.18
CA TYR A 99 -5.57 3.41 -5.03
C TYR A 99 -4.97 4.75 -4.59
#